data_AF-A0A3A4SX04-F1
#
_entry.id   AF-A0A3A4SX04-F1
#
_cell.length_a   1.000
_cell.length_b   1.000
_cell.length_c   1.000
_cell.angle_alpha   90.00
_cell.angle_beta   90.00
_cell.angle_gamma   90.00
#
_symmetry.space_group_name_H-M   'P 1'
#
loop_
_entity.id
_entity.type
_entity.pdbx_description
1 polymer ?
#
loop_
_entity_poly.entity_id
_entity_poly.type
_entity_poly.pdbx_seq_one_letter_code
_entity_poly.pdbx_strand_id
1 'polypeptide(L)'
;MKKFHSFNFVLMVFISTVFSIIWHAEAFAGEVNFDDTPPSVDQVVQALKPDPVPEMKLRGINYNPAPPAPKMVSITLEFEKNSAELTPKTQKSLSMVGQALRSDDLKQLSFTLEGYADASGTAEHNLALSQKRAASVKKFLVDNYNVNPENLKAVGKGEQEFLDQNNPYSPKNRRVRIVTVQ
;
A
#
# COMPACT_ATOMS: atom_id res chain seq x y z
N MET A 1 19.18 -71.40 10.87
CA MET A 1 19.64 -70.00 10.96
C MET A 1 19.21 -69.47 12.32
N LYS A 2 20.17 -69.24 13.23
CA LYS A 2 19.97 -68.93 14.67
C LYS A 2 20.42 -67.50 14.98
N LYS A 3 19.71 -66.90 15.95
CA LYS A 3 19.78 -65.54 16.55
C LYS A 3 21.19 -65.04 16.95
N PHE A 4 21.38 -63.71 16.96
CA PHE A 4 22.14 -62.87 17.93
C PHE A 4 21.69 -61.39 17.70
N HIS A 5 21.06 -60.66 18.64
CA HIS A 5 21.62 -59.71 19.64
C HIS A 5 22.78 -58.83 19.09
N SER A 6 22.87 -57.49 19.23
CA SER A 6 22.33 -56.52 20.20
C SER A 6 22.54 -55.05 19.75
N PHE A 7 21.75 -54.13 20.35
CA PHE A 7 22.05 -52.75 20.84
C PHE A 7 23.04 -51.80 20.12
N ASN A 8 22.58 -50.56 19.86
CA ASN A 8 23.25 -49.28 20.17
C ASN A 8 22.19 -48.16 20.12
N PHE A 9 21.82 -47.46 21.20
CA PHE A 9 22.50 -46.46 22.03
C PHE A 9 21.97 -45.04 21.70
N VAL A 10 21.07 -44.56 22.58
CA VAL A 10 21.13 -43.24 23.25
C VAL A 10 20.59 -41.96 22.58
N LEU A 11 19.81 -41.27 23.43
CA LEU A 11 19.53 -39.83 23.56
C LEU A 11 18.50 -39.15 22.65
N MET A 12 17.27 -39.16 23.17
CA MET A 12 16.32 -38.06 23.06
C MET A 12 16.87 -36.84 23.85
N VAL A 13 17.40 -35.83 23.15
CA VAL A 13 17.80 -34.54 23.73
C VAL A 13 16.77 -33.47 23.34
N PHE A 14 16.13 -32.90 24.35
CA PHE A 14 15.41 -31.63 24.24
C PHE A 14 16.41 -30.50 23.95
N ILE A 15 16.29 -29.80 22.82
CA ILE A 15 16.94 -28.50 22.61
C ILE A 15 15.85 -27.46 22.35
N SER A 16 15.57 -26.73 23.43
CA SER A 16 14.95 -25.41 23.44
C SER A 16 15.88 -24.40 22.74
N THR A 17 15.28 -23.31 22.22
CA THR A 17 15.89 -22.15 21.55
C THR A 17 16.41 -22.45 20.14
N VAL A 18 16.00 -21.75 19.09
CA VAL A 18 16.01 -20.29 18.94
C VAL A 18 14.86 -19.89 18.01
N PHE A 19 13.92 -19.09 18.52
CA PHE A 19 12.98 -18.33 17.70
C PHE A 19 13.78 -17.21 17.01
N SER A 20 14.58 -17.59 16.02
CA SER A 20 15.22 -16.67 15.09
C SER A 20 14.17 -16.24 14.06
N ILE A 21 13.12 -15.57 14.52
CA ILE A 21 12.39 -14.66 13.65
C ILE A 21 13.27 -13.42 13.60
N ILE A 22 14.23 -13.47 12.69
CA ILE A 22 14.88 -12.27 12.19
C ILE A 22 13.73 -11.43 11.62
N TRP A 23 13.29 -10.43 12.37
CA TRP A 23 12.58 -9.29 11.81
C TRP A 23 13.51 -8.66 10.78
N HIS A 24 13.43 -9.11 9.53
CA HIS A 24 13.82 -8.29 8.40
C HIS A 24 12.73 -7.23 8.26
N ALA A 25 12.86 -6.16 9.05
CA ALA A 25 12.29 -4.88 8.67
C ALA A 25 13.19 -4.33 7.55
N GLU A 26 13.02 -4.86 6.34
CA GLU A 26 13.36 -4.07 5.17
C GLU A 26 12.44 -2.86 5.24
N ALA A 27 13.03 -1.68 5.43
CA ALA A 27 12.33 -0.43 5.28
C ALA A 27 11.65 -0.45 3.90
N PHE A 28 10.32 -0.55 3.89
CA PHE A 28 9.50 -0.38 2.68
C PHE A 28 9.52 1.09 2.26
N ALA A 29 10.69 1.58 1.86
CA ALA A 29 10.80 2.65 0.88
C ALA A 29 10.59 2.00 -0.49
N GLY A 30 9.41 1.44 -0.72
CA GLY A 30 9.12 0.59 -1.87
C GLY A 30 7.62 0.55 -2.12
N GLU A 31 7.23 0.95 -3.33
CA GLU A 31 5.87 0.95 -3.84
C GLU A 31 5.22 -0.42 -3.60
N VAL A 32 4.26 -0.49 -2.67
CA VAL A 32 3.48 -1.72 -2.48
C VAL A 32 2.42 -1.77 -3.57
N ASN A 33 2.63 -2.62 -4.58
CA ASN A 33 1.73 -2.85 -5.70
C ASN A 33 0.85 -4.08 -5.42
N PHE A 34 -0.48 -3.92 -5.44
CA PHE A 34 -1.46 -4.95 -5.06
C PHE A 34 -2.20 -5.59 -6.25
N ASP A 35 -1.51 -5.85 -7.36
CA ASP A 35 -2.10 -6.22 -8.65
C ASP A 35 -2.94 -7.51 -8.64
N ASP A 36 -2.51 -8.56 -7.94
CA ASP A 36 -3.05 -9.92 -8.15
C ASP A 36 -3.94 -10.46 -7.02
N THR A 37 -3.85 -9.91 -5.81
CA THR A 37 -4.67 -10.31 -4.67
C THR A 37 -5.12 -9.10 -3.85
N PRO A 38 -6.40 -9.01 -3.45
CA PRO A 38 -6.85 -7.95 -2.55
C PRO A 38 -6.02 -7.97 -1.26
N PRO A 39 -5.43 -6.85 -0.84
CA PRO A 39 -4.56 -6.82 0.33
C PRO A 39 -5.32 -7.07 1.62
N SER A 40 -4.66 -7.63 2.64
CA SER A 40 -5.23 -7.66 3.99
C SER A 40 -5.26 -6.26 4.61
N VAL A 41 -6.12 -6.04 5.60
CA VAL A 41 -6.20 -4.75 6.30
C VAL A 41 -4.86 -4.40 6.93
N ASP A 42 -4.22 -5.38 7.57
CA ASP A 42 -2.93 -5.21 8.23
C ASP A 42 -1.81 -4.82 7.25
N GLN A 43 -1.82 -5.39 6.04
CA GLN A 43 -0.87 -5.03 4.99
C GLN A 43 -1.04 -3.57 4.55
N VAL A 44 -2.28 -3.12 4.38
CA VAL A 44 -2.56 -1.71 4.04
C VAL A 44 -2.16 -0.79 5.17
N VAL A 45 -2.45 -1.16 6.43
CA VAL A 45 -2.04 -0.40 7.61
C VAL A 45 -0.52 -0.26 7.67
N GLN A 46 0.23 -1.36 7.59
CA GLN A 46 1.69 -1.33 7.65
C GLN A 46 2.32 -0.53 6.50
N ALA A 47 1.75 -0.62 5.29
CA ALA A 47 2.24 0.10 4.12
C ALA A 47 2.02 1.63 4.23
N LEU A 48 0.95 2.07 4.89
CA LEU A 48 0.59 3.49 5.02
C LEU A 48 1.13 4.17 6.30
N LYS A 49 1.54 3.40 7.32
CA LYS A 49 2.12 3.97 8.55
C LYS A 49 3.44 4.70 8.27
N PRO A 50 3.62 5.97 8.66
CA PRO A 50 4.90 6.67 8.52
C PRO A 50 6.00 5.94 9.32
N ASP A 51 7.24 6.00 8.82
CA ASP A 51 8.36 5.37 9.54
C ASP A 51 8.64 6.09 10.86
N PRO A 52 9.00 5.35 11.93
CA PRO A 52 9.40 5.96 13.18
C PRO A 52 10.64 6.80 12.95
N VAL A 53 10.56 8.10 13.24
CA VAL A 53 11.72 8.99 13.18
C VAL A 53 12.69 8.59 14.28
N PRO A 54 13.94 8.18 13.97
CA PRO A 54 14.92 7.88 15.00
C PRO A 54 15.26 9.17 15.76
N GLU A 55 14.83 9.28 17.02
CA GLU A 55 15.33 10.34 17.91
C GLU A 55 16.80 10.06 18.25
N MET A 56 17.72 10.56 17.43
CA MET A 56 19.14 10.44 17.69
C MET A 56 19.58 11.58 18.63
N LYS A 57 19.64 11.31 19.94
CA LYS A 57 20.22 12.25 20.92
C LYS A 57 21.73 12.26 20.82
N LEU A 58 22.26 13.05 19.89
CA LEU A 58 23.69 13.32 19.81
C LEU A 58 24.08 14.32 20.90
N ARG A 59 25.16 14.04 21.65
CA ARG A 59 25.65 14.94 22.71
C ARG A 59 26.02 16.30 22.10
N GLY A 60 25.27 17.34 22.44
CA GLY A 60 25.62 18.73 22.13
C GLY A 60 25.12 19.28 20.78
N ILE A 61 24.34 18.53 20.01
CA ILE A 61 23.71 19.03 18.76
C ILE A 61 22.22 18.75 18.78
N ASN A 62 21.43 19.81 18.61
CA ASN A 62 19.99 19.71 18.44
C ASN A 62 19.73 19.29 16.99
N TYR A 63 19.72 17.99 16.73
CA TYR A 63 19.39 17.44 15.43
C TYR A 63 17.86 17.46 15.28
N ASN A 64 17.36 18.31 14.39
CA ASN A 64 15.98 18.22 13.91
C ASN A 64 15.99 17.27 12.70
N PRO A 65 15.57 16.00 12.85
CA PRO A 65 15.50 15.09 11.72
C PRO A 65 14.60 15.67 10.63
N ALA A 66 15.00 15.50 9.37
CA ALA A 66 14.10 15.76 8.25
C ALA A 66 12.83 14.89 8.42
N PRO A 67 11.64 15.41 8.07
CA PRO A 67 10.43 14.60 8.08
C PRO A 67 10.65 13.31 7.28
N PRO A 68 10.22 12.15 7.79
CA PRO A 68 10.36 10.88 7.07
C PRO A 68 9.70 11.00 5.69
N ALA A 69 10.22 10.34 4.67
CA ALA A 69 9.61 10.40 3.34
C ALA A 69 8.15 9.88 3.41
N PRO A 70 7.21 10.51 2.68
CA PRO A 70 5.84 10.03 2.63
C PRO A 70 5.83 8.61 2.05
N LYS A 71 5.17 7.67 2.73
CA LYS A 71 4.97 6.34 2.18
C LYS A 71 3.96 6.41 1.05
N MET A 72 4.36 5.86 -0.09
CA MET A 72 3.54 5.78 -1.30
C MET A 72 3.01 4.35 -1.41
N VAL A 73 1.69 4.21 -1.33
CA VAL A 73 1.02 2.93 -1.51
C VAL A 73 0.25 2.98 -2.81
N SER A 74 0.72 2.22 -3.79
CA SER A 74 0.09 2.16 -5.11
C SER A 74 -0.95 1.05 -5.12
N ILE A 75 -2.21 1.43 -4.94
CA ILE A 75 -3.30 0.47 -5.04
C ILE A 75 -3.75 0.47 -6.50
N THR A 76 -3.42 -0.59 -7.23
CA THR A 76 -3.87 -0.74 -8.61
C THR A 76 -5.37 -1.02 -8.61
N LEU A 77 -6.14 0.06 -8.63
CA LEU A 77 -7.58 0.06 -8.84
C LEU A 77 -7.80 0.12 -10.34
N GLU A 78 -8.00 -1.03 -10.96
CA GLU A 78 -8.29 -1.10 -12.38
C GLU A 78 -9.61 -0.40 -12.68
N PHE A 79 -9.59 0.46 -13.68
CA PHE A 79 -10.79 1.07 -14.27
C PHE A 79 -10.97 0.56 -15.69
N GLU A 80 -12.23 0.45 -16.10
CA GLU A 80 -12.55 0.24 -17.51
C GLU A 80 -12.09 1.42 -18.36
N LYS A 81 -11.84 1.15 -19.64
CA LYS A 81 -11.42 2.18 -20.58
C LYS A 81 -12.44 3.32 -20.60
N ASN A 82 -11.95 4.55 -20.52
CA ASN A 82 -12.77 5.76 -20.50
C ASN A 82 -13.82 5.83 -19.36
N SER A 83 -13.63 5.06 -18.27
CA SER A 83 -14.55 5.04 -17.13
C SER A 83 -13.88 5.47 -15.83
N ALA A 84 -14.70 6.04 -14.94
CA ALA A 84 -14.39 6.32 -13.54
C ALA A 84 -15.29 5.53 -12.58
N GLU A 85 -16.01 4.54 -13.08
CA GLU A 85 -16.85 3.65 -12.30
C GLU A 85 -16.01 2.61 -11.56
N LEU A 86 -16.39 2.33 -10.32
CA LEU A 86 -15.72 1.34 -9.48
C LEU A 86 -16.33 -0.03 -9.76
N THR A 87 -15.56 -0.92 -10.40
CA THR A 87 -15.98 -2.31 -10.62
C THR A 87 -16.14 -3.06 -9.28
N PRO A 88 -16.88 -4.18 -9.22
CA PRO A 88 -16.96 -4.98 -7.99
C PRO A 88 -15.59 -5.44 -7.46
N LYS A 89 -14.64 -5.75 -8.37
CA LYS A 89 -13.25 -6.08 -8.02
C LYS A 89 -12.59 -4.88 -7.32
N THR A 90 -12.71 -3.70 -7.91
CA THR A 90 -12.17 -2.44 -7.38
C THR A 90 -12.79 -2.08 -6.02
N GLN A 91 -14.10 -2.26 -5.86
CA GLN A 91 -14.81 -2.02 -4.60
C GLN A 91 -14.33 -2.99 -3.51
N LYS A 92 -14.05 -4.26 -3.84
CA LYS A 92 -13.48 -5.23 -2.89
C LYS A 92 -12.09 -4.79 -2.41
N SER A 93 -11.21 -4.33 -3.30
CA SER A 93 -9.90 -3.80 -2.88
C SER A 93 -10.06 -2.55 -2.02
N LEU A 94 -10.93 -1.61 -2.42
CA LEU A 94 -11.25 -0.42 -1.63
C LEU A 94 -11.86 -0.74 -0.26
N SER A 95 -12.54 -1.88 -0.11
CA SER A 95 -13.10 -2.28 1.18
C SER A 95 -12.04 -2.52 2.25
N MET A 96 -10.88 -3.04 1.84
CA MET A 96 -9.74 -3.30 2.72
C MET A 96 -9.03 -2.00 3.08
N VAL A 97 -8.93 -1.10 2.10
CA VAL A 97 -8.40 0.26 2.29
C VAL A 97 -9.27 1.04 3.26
N GLY A 98 -10.58 1.06 3.05
CA GLY A 98 -11.51 1.78 3.91
C GLY A 98 -11.47 1.30 5.36
N GLN A 99 -11.31 -0.01 5.59
CA GLN A 99 -11.08 -0.56 6.93
C GLN A 99 -9.74 -0.09 7.53
N ALA A 100 -8.67 -0.15 6.74
CA ALA A 100 -7.34 0.29 7.19
C ALA A 100 -7.31 1.77 7.55
N LEU A 101 -7.90 2.65 6.73
CA LEU A 101 -7.93 4.10 6.97
C LEU A 101 -8.73 4.49 8.23
N ARG A 102 -9.57 3.60 8.76
CA ARG A 102 -10.28 3.79 10.03
C ARG A 102 -9.51 3.31 11.25
N SER A 103 -8.42 2.56 11.07
CA SER A 103 -7.60 2.09 12.18
C SER A 103 -7.08 3.26 13.00
N ASP A 104 -6.84 3.04 14.29
CA ASP A 104 -6.31 4.08 15.18
C ASP A 104 -4.97 4.65 14.70
N ASP A 105 -4.22 3.82 13.96
CA ASP A 105 -2.93 4.18 13.36
C ASP A 105 -3.04 5.15 12.18
N LEU A 106 -4.14 5.09 11.41
CA LEU A 106 -4.28 5.84 10.17
C LEU A 106 -5.38 6.91 10.20
N LYS A 107 -6.35 6.82 11.12
CA LYS A 107 -7.53 7.70 11.15
C LYS A 107 -7.22 9.20 11.33
N GLN A 108 -6.04 9.53 11.86
CA GLN A 108 -5.58 10.90 12.07
C GLN A 108 -4.69 11.43 10.93
N LEU A 109 -4.29 10.56 10.00
CA LEU A 109 -3.43 10.93 8.89
C LEU A 109 -4.25 11.50 7.73
N SER A 110 -3.58 12.31 6.91
CA SER A 110 -4.12 12.81 5.65
C SER A 110 -3.55 12.01 4.48
N PHE A 111 -4.32 11.88 3.41
CA PHE A 111 -3.97 11.10 2.23
C PHE A 111 -4.29 11.85 0.95
N THR A 112 -3.41 11.74 -0.04
CA THR A 112 -3.67 12.14 -1.42
C THR A 112 -4.01 10.91 -2.26
N LEU A 113 -5.16 10.96 -2.93
CA LEU A 113 -5.64 9.97 -3.89
C LEU A 113 -5.29 10.49 -5.28
N GLU A 114 -4.23 9.94 -5.87
CA GLU A 114 -3.69 10.35 -7.15
C GLU A 114 -4.22 9.44 -8.26
N GLY A 115 -5.11 9.96 -9.10
CA GLY A 115 -5.65 9.22 -10.24
C GLY A 115 -4.76 9.34 -11.47
N TYR A 116 -4.64 8.26 -12.24
CA TYR A 116 -3.86 8.18 -13.46
C TYR A 116 -4.68 7.62 -14.63
N ALA A 117 -4.25 7.93 -15.85
CA ALA A 117 -4.78 7.41 -17.10
C ALA A 117 -3.68 6.71 -17.92
N ASP A 118 -4.10 5.82 -18.81
CA ASP A 118 -3.21 5.31 -19.85
C ASP A 118 -3.06 6.37 -20.96
N ALA A 119 -2.13 6.16 -21.90
CA ALA A 119 -1.84 7.11 -22.98
C ALA A 119 -2.94 7.21 -24.06
N SER A 120 -4.13 6.63 -23.83
CA SER A 120 -5.24 6.73 -24.79
C SER A 120 -5.97 8.06 -24.62
N GLY A 121 -6.00 8.88 -25.67
CA GLY A 121 -6.77 10.12 -25.70
C GLY A 121 -5.89 11.36 -25.62
N THR A 122 -6.52 12.52 -25.39
CA THR A 122 -5.82 13.80 -25.24
C THR A 122 -5.42 14.03 -23.78
N ALA A 123 -4.35 14.78 -23.54
CA ALA A 123 -3.88 15.13 -22.20
C ALA A 123 -4.98 15.77 -21.33
N GLU A 124 -5.78 16.69 -21.88
CA GLU A 124 -6.87 17.36 -21.14
C GLU A 124 -7.95 16.37 -20.71
N HIS A 125 -8.35 15.48 -21.62
CA HIS A 125 -9.30 14.41 -21.32
C HIS A 125 -8.78 13.46 -20.26
N ASN A 126 -7.52 13.04 -20.37
CA ASN A 126 -6.88 12.13 -19.42
C ASN A 126 -6.72 12.77 -18.04
N LEU A 127 -6.39 14.06 -17.98
CA LEU A 127 -6.37 14.81 -16.73
C LEU A 127 -7.76 14.85 -16.07
N ALA A 128 -8.81 15.19 -16.82
CA ALA A 128 -10.18 15.23 -16.32
C ALA A 128 -10.67 13.83 -15.87
N LEU A 129 -10.39 12.78 -16.66
CA LEU A 129 -10.79 11.42 -16.34
C LEU A 129 -10.07 10.89 -15.09
N SER A 130 -8.78 11.15 -14.97
CA SER A 130 -7.98 10.76 -13.80
C SER A 130 -8.45 11.46 -12.53
N GLN A 131 -8.83 12.75 -12.61
CA GLN A 131 -9.45 13.49 -11.49
C GLN A 131 -10.79 12.86 -11.08
N LYS A 132 -11.63 12.46 -12.04
CA LYS A 132 -12.90 11.78 -11.76
C LYS A 132 -12.67 10.44 -11.05
N ARG A 133 -11.67 9.66 -11.46
CA ARG A 133 -11.31 8.39 -10.78
C ARG A 133 -10.91 8.61 -9.32
N ALA A 134 -10.03 9.56 -9.07
CA ALA A 134 -9.64 9.92 -7.71
C ALA A 134 -10.84 10.38 -6.86
N ALA A 135 -11.76 11.16 -7.45
CA ALA A 135 -12.99 11.59 -6.80
C ALA A 135 -13.95 10.42 -6.51
N SER A 136 -14.10 9.46 -7.43
CA SER A 136 -14.90 8.24 -7.20
C SER A 136 -14.37 7.43 -6.03
N VAL A 137 -13.05 7.27 -5.93
CA VAL A 137 -12.40 6.60 -4.79
C VAL A 137 -12.66 7.36 -3.49
N LYS A 138 -12.45 8.69 -3.47
CA LYS A 138 -12.75 9.53 -2.30
C LYS A 138 -14.19 9.34 -1.85
N LYS A 139 -15.14 9.46 -2.78
CA LYS A 139 -16.57 9.30 -2.51
C LYS A 139 -16.88 7.93 -1.90
N PHE A 140 -16.34 6.86 -2.48
CA PHE A 140 -16.55 5.51 -1.96
C PHE A 140 -16.05 5.35 -0.52
N LEU A 141 -14.85 5.85 -0.20
CA LEU A 141 -14.27 5.78 1.14
C LEU A 141 -15.05 6.60 2.17
N VAL A 142 -15.53 7.78 1.78
CA VAL A 142 -16.37 8.63 2.65
C VAL A 142 -17.73 7.96 2.89
N ASP A 143 -18.43 7.57 1.83
CA ASP A 143 -19.81 7.07 1.92
C ASP A 143 -19.91 5.71 2.61
N ASN A 144 -18.96 4.80 2.37
CA ASN A 144 -19.05 3.40 2.84
C ASN A 144 -18.23 3.15 4.12
N TYR A 145 -17.19 3.94 4.37
CA TYR A 145 -16.29 3.74 5.50
C TYR A 145 -16.24 4.93 6.44
N ASN A 146 -16.94 6.03 6.16
CA ASN A 146 -17.00 7.21 7.02
C ASN A 146 -15.60 7.80 7.30
N VAL A 147 -14.68 7.69 6.33
CA VAL A 147 -13.38 8.36 6.38
C VAL A 147 -13.62 9.87 6.29
N ASN A 148 -12.96 10.65 7.14
CA ASN A 148 -13.13 12.10 7.14
C ASN A 148 -12.73 12.68 5.76
N PRO A 149 -13.64 13.37 5.04
CA PRO A 149 -13.34 13.93 3.72
C PRO A 149 -12.22 14.97 3.73
N GLU A 150 -11.95 15.62 4.87
CA GLU A 150 -10.84 16.57 5.03
C GLU A 150 -9.48 15.87 5.03
N ASN A 151 -9.43 14.60 5.47
CA ASN A 151 -8.23 13.79 5.44
C ASN A 151 -7.95 13.20 4.04
N LEU A 152 -8.79 13.46 3.03
CA LEU A 152 -8.67 12.88 1.70
C LEU A 152 -8.61 13.97 0.63
N LYS A 153 -7.49 14.08 -0.09
CA LYS A 153 -7.35 14.97 -1.24
C LYS A 153 -7.36 14.18 -2.54
N ALA A 154 -8.29 14.45 -3.45
CA ALA A 154 -8.35 13.80 -4.75
C ALA A 154 -7.64 14.65 -5.83
N VAL A 155 -6.66 14.07 -6.53
CA VAL A 155 -5.85 14.77 -7.54
C VAL A 155 -5.75 13.91 -8.81
N GLY A 156 -6.09 14.48 -9.96
CA GLY A 156 -5.84 13.89 -11.27
C GLY A 156 -4.41 14.19 -11.74
N LYS A 157 -3.71 13.17 -12.20
CA LYS A 157 -2.35 13.24 -12.73
C LYS A 157 -2.27 13.03 -14.24
N GLY A 158 -3.38 12.66 -14.87
CA GLY A 158 -3.45 12.39 -16.30
C GLY A 158 -2.60 11.18 -16.72
N GLU A 159 -2.05 11.25 -17.92
CA GLU A 159 -1.20 10.22 -18.56
C GLU A 159 0.29 10.41 -18.21
N GLN A 160 0.59 10.54 -16.93
CA GLN A 160 1.95 10.73 -16.42
C GLN A 160 2.36 9.53 -15.55
N GLU A 161 3.67 9.40 -15.30
CA GLU A 161 4.21 8.42 -14.34
C GLU A 161 3.66 6.99 -14.57
N PHE A 162 3.74 6.49 -15.81
CA PHE A 162 3.22 5.16 -16.16
C PHE A 162 3.82 4.06 -15.26
N LEU A 163 2.96 3.18 -14.76
CA LEU A 163 3.37 1.99 -14.01
C LEU A 163 4.04 1.00 -14.97
N ASP A 164 3.42 0.81 -16.13
CA ASP A 164 4.00 0.08 -17.23
C ASP A 164 4.62 1.08 -18.22
N GLN A 165 5.90 1.37 -18.01
CA GLN A 165 6.67 2.29 -18.87
C GLN A 165 6.89 1.74 -20.28
N ASN A 166 6.89 0.41 -20.44
CA ASN A 166 7.10 -0.25 -21.72
C ASN A 166 5.82 -0.27 -22.56
N ASN A 167 4.65 -0.18 -21.90
CA ASN A 167 3.37 -0.08 -22.56
C ASN A 167 2.50 1.04 -21.94
N PRO A 168 2.63 2.28 -22.44
CA PRO A 168 1.81 3.42 -21.99
C PRO A 168 0.29 3.21 -22.11
N TYR A 169 -0.16 2.31 -22.98
CA TYR A 169 -1.58 1.96 -23.19
C TYR A 169 -2.08 0.85 -22.25
N SER A 170 -1.20 0.33 -21.38
CA SER A 170 -1.52 -0.77 -20.49
C SER A 170 -2.68 -0.42 -19.53
N PRO A 171 -3.63 -1.35 -19.32
CA PRO A 171 -4.64 -1.23 -18.26
C PRO A 171 -4.09 -0.88 -16.89
N LYS A 172 -2.86 -1.34 -16.59
CA LYS A 172 -2.15 -1.06 -15.34
C LYS A 172 -1.94 0.45 -15.09
N ASN A 173 -1.90 1.26 -16.14
CA ASN A 173 -1.75 2.71 -16.04
C ASN A 173 -3.06 3.41 -15.63
N ARG A 174 -4.21 2.74 -15.77
CA ARG A 174 -5.51 3.23 -15.30
C ARG A 174 -5.70 2.89 -13.82
N ARG A 175 -5.04 3.65 -12.94
CA ARG A 175 -4.95 3.36 -11.49
C ARG A 175 -5.20 4.58 -10.60
N VAL A 176 -5.30 4.36 -9.28
CA VAL A 176 -5.31 5.41 -8.26
C VAL A 176 -4.30 5.06 -7.17
N ARG A 177 -3.27 5.89 -6.97
CA ARG A 177 -2.28 5.75 -5.90
C ARG A 177 -2.77 6.46 -4.63
N ILE A 178 -2.48 5.90 -3.46
CA ILE A 178 -2.78 6.51 -2.16
C ILE A 178 -1.45 6.89 -1.51
N VAL A 179 -1.27 8.18 -1.24
CA VAL A 179 -0.04 8.72 -0.67
C VAL A 179 -0.35 9.34 0.68
N THR A 180 0.35 8.93 1.73
CA THR A 180 0.23 9.55 3.05
C THR A 180 0.84 10.96 3.00
N VAL A 181 0.09 11.96 3.45
CA VAL A 181 0.55 13.34 3.64
C VAL A 181 0.80 13.53 5.14
N GLN A 182 2.05 13.86 5.49
CA GLN A 182 2.46 14.15 6.87
C GLN A 182 2.08 15.57 7.28
#